data_AF-A0A705LQE4-F1
#
_entry.id   AF-A0A705LQE4-F1
#
_cell.length_a   1.000
_cell.length_b   1.000
_cell.length_c   1.000
_cell.angle_alpha   90.00
_cell.angle_beta   90.00
_cell.angle_gamma   90.00
#
_symmetry.space_group_name_H-M   'P 1'
#
loop_
_entity.id
_entity.type
_entity.pdbx_description
1 polymer ?
#
loop_
_entity_poly.entity_id
_entity_poly.type
_entity_poly.pdbx_seq_one_letter_code
_entity_poly.pdbx_strand_id
1 'polypeptide(L)'
;AYYTAEDNALAHDWSERLAELKGAAFGNPPYSRASQHEGQYITGMRYIMKHASAMRDKGGRYVFLIKAATSEVWWPEDADHIAFIRGRIGFELPAWFIPKDEKQVPTGAFFAGAIAVFDKTWKGPAISYIGRDELEACGEAFLAQVRQQAEKLVREMAA
;
A
#
# COMPACT_ATOMS: atom_id res chain seq x y z
N ALA A 1 1.12 1.56 -15.65
CA ALA A 1 2.57 1.37 -15.80
C ALA A 1 3.05 0.57 -14.60
N TYR A 2 3.93 -0.40 -14.81
CA TYR A 2 4.53 -1.20 -13.75
C TYR A 2 6.05 -1.13 -13.91
N TYR A 3 6.76 -1.15 -12.80
CA TYR A 3 8.22 -1.25 -12.74
C TYR A 3 8.62 -2.72 -12.70
N THR A 4 9.82 -3.06 -13.19
CA THR A 4 10.36 -4.42 -13.13
C THR A 4 11.56 -4.48 -12.18
N ALA A 5 12.21 -5.64 -12.07
CA ALA A 5 13.47 -5.71 -11.31
C ALA A 5 14.59 -4.94 -12.02
N GLU A 6 14.62 -5.01 -13.36
CA GLU A 6 15.54 -4.29 -14.23
C GLU A 6 15.19 -2.80 -14.27
N ASP A 7 13.91 -2.46 -14.35
CA ASP A 7 13.40 -1.10 -14.23
C ASP A 7 13.03 -0.80 -12.77
N ASN A 8 14.05 -0.72 -11.91
CA ASN A 8 13.88 -0.66 -10.46
C ASN A 8 13.03 0.54 -10.02
N ALA A 9 11.87 0.27 -9.43
CA ALA A 9 11.00 1.30 -8.86
C ALA A 9 11.73 2.25 -7.89
N LEU A 10 12.66 1.75 -7.08
CA LEU A 10 13.38 2.56 -6.07
C LEU A 10 14.43 3.50 -6.69
N ALA A 11 14.69 3.39 -7.99
CA ALA A 11 15.55 4.31 -8.74
C ALA A 11 14.77 5.53 -9.30
N HIS A 12 13.43 5.46 -9.32
CA HIS A 12 12.58 6.46 -9.94
C HIS A 12 12.02 7.48 -8.96
N ASP A 13 11.75 8.68 -9.49
CA ASP A 13 10.98 9.69 -8.78
C ASP A 13 9.48 9.35 -8.83
N TRP A 14 8.96 8.77 -7.74
CA TRP A 14 7.55 8.44 -7.65
C TRP A 14 6.65 9.67 -7.63
N SER A 15 7.16 10.82 -7.19
CA SER A 15 6.36 12.05 -7.06
C SER A 15 6.05 12.65 -8.43
N GLU A 16 7.02 12.64 -9.35
CA GLU A 16 6.81 13.05 -10.74
C GLU A 16 5.76 12.18 -11.42
N ARG A 17 5.86 10.86 -11.26
CA ARG A 17 4.88 9.93 -11.81
C ARG A 17 3.48 10.15 -11.23
N LEU A 18 3.37 10.43 -9.94
CA LEU A 18 2.09 10.73 -9.31
C LEU A 18 1.50 12.08 -9.76
N ALA A 19 2.35 13.08 -10.05
CA ALA A 19 1.89 14.36 -10.58
C ALA A 19 1.20 14.19 -11.95
N GLU A 20 1.75 13.34 -12.82
CA GLU A 20 1.11 12.97 -14.10
C GLU A 20 -0.23 12.27 -13.89
N LEU A 21 -0.28 11.32 -12.93
CA LEU A 21 -1.46 10.52 -12.63
C LEU A 21 -2.53 11.27 -11.81
N LYS A 22 -2.21 12.45 -11.29
CA LYS A 22 -3.10 13.31 -10.48
C LYS A 22 -3.75 12.58 -9.30
N GLY A 23 -3.00 11.71 -8.62
CA GLY A 23 -3.56 10.79 -7.63
C GLY A 23 -2.68 10.57 -6.40
N ALA A 24 -2.92 9.43 -5.75
CA ALA A 24 -2.09 8.87 -4.69
C ALA A 24 -1.74 7.42 -5.07
N ALA A 25 -0.61 6.93 -4.58
CA ALA A 25 -0.20 5.54 -4.76
C ALA A 25 -0.51 4.71 -3.51
N PHE A 26 -0.91 3.47 -3.73
CA PHE A 26 -1.23 2.50 -2.68
C PHE A 26 -0.25 1.33 -2.75
N GLY A 27 0.20 0.83 -1.61
CA GLY A 27 1.16 -0.26 -1.58
C GLY A 27 0.99 -1.23 -0.40
N ASN A 28 1.27 -2.49 -0.64
CA ASN A 28 1.49 -3.50 0.40
C ASN A 28 2.89 -4.11 0.17
N PRO A 29 3.94 -3.47 0.71
CA PRO A 29 5.31 -3.82 0.38
C PRO A 29 5.69 -5.19 0.94
N PRO A 30 6.61 -5.92 0.26
CA PRO A 30 7.06 -7.22 0.74
C PRO A 30 7.95 -7.07 1.98
N TYR A 31 7.74 -7.95 2.96
CA TYR A 31 8.60 -8.08 4.16
C TYR A 31 9.86 -8.93 3.89
N SER A 32 10.36 -8.91 2.65
CA SER A 32 11.55 -9.67 2.27
C SER A 32 12.81 -9.11 2.91
N ARG A 33 13.84 -9.95 3.01
CA ARG A 33 15.20 -9.46 3.24
C ARG A 33 15.57 -8.50 2.11
N ALA A 34 16.33 -7.46 2.44
CA ALA A 34 16.81 -6.54 1.44
C ALA A 34 17.67 -7.28 0.41
N SER A 35 17.42 -6.99 -0.87
CA SER A 35 18.20 -7.49 -1.99
C SER A 35 18.59 -6.34 -2.90
N GLN A 36 19.71 -6.51 -3.58
CA GLN A 36 20.20 -5.56 -4.57
C GLN A 36 20.23 -6.18 -5.96
N HIS A 37 20.04 -5.32 -6.96
CA HIS A 37 20.32 -5.58 -8.35
C HIS A 37 21.21 -4.44 -8.86
N GLU A 38 22.36 -4.77 -9.46
CA GLU A 38 23.33 -3.79 -9.97
C GLU A 38 23.72 -2.68 -8.95
N GLY A 39 23.88 -3.08 -7.68
CA GLY A 39 24.26 -2.18 -6.58
C GLY A 39 23.12 -1.32 -6.02
N GLN A 40 21.92 -1.39 -6.60
CA GLN A 40 20.74 -0.69 -6.11
C GLN A 40 19.81 -1.63 -5.34
N TYR A 41 19.24 -1.16 -4.23
CA TYR A 41 18.22 -1.94 -3.51
C TYR A 41 16.95 -2.01 -4.34
N ILE A 42 16.39 -3.22 -4.47
CA ILE A 42 15.12 -3.49 -5.16
C ILE A 42 14.02 -3.94 -4.19
N THR A 43 14.39 -4.46 -3.01
CA THR A 43 13.44 -4.90 -1.99
C THR A 43 13.94 -4.56 -0.57
N GLY A 44 13.07 -4.77 0.42
CA GLY A 44 13.35 -4.56 1.83
C GLY A 44 12.65 -3.33 2.38
N MET A 45 11.82 -3.53 3.41
CA MET A 45 10.96 -2.51 4.01
C MET A 45 11.69 -1.21 4.34
N ARG A 46 12.93 -1.29 4.86
CA ARG A 46 13.74 -0.11 5.20
C ARG A 46 13.94 0.81 4.00
N TYR A 47 14.30 0.27 2.85
CA TYR A 47 14.61 1.06 1.66
C TYR A 47 13.32 1.58 1.01
N ILE A 48 12.26 0.76 1.01
CA ILE A 48 10.94 1.15 0.49
C ILE A 48 10.36 2.31 1.31
N MET A 49 10.35 2.20 2.65
CA MET A 49 9.82 3.27 3.52
C MET A 49 10.69 4.53 3.44
N LYS A 50 12.02 4.39 3.44
CA LYS A 50 12.93 5.53 3.24
C LYS A 50 12.67 6.25 1.91
N HIS A 51 12.44 5.51 0.83
CA HIS A 51 12.14 6.09 -0.48
C HIS A 51 10.76 6.77 -0.46
N ALA A 52 9.75 6.13 0.12
CA ALA A 52 8.42 6.73 0.30
C ALA A 52 8.50 8.09 1.02
N SER A 53 9.24 8.18 2.12
CA SER A 53 9.49 9.44 2.84
C SER A 53 10.11 10.51 1.94
N ALA A 54 11.18 10.16 1.22
CA ALA A 54 11.85 11.09 0.32
C ALA A 54 10.93 11.58 -0.83
N MET A 55 10.10 10.69 -1.38
CA MET A 55 9.15 11.07 -2.43
C MET A 55 7.99 11.90 -1.88
N ARG A 56 7.58 11.66 -0.63
CA ARG A 56 6.59 12.48 0.07
C ARG A 56 7.10 13.89 0.34
N ASP A 57 8.39 14.09 0.61
CA ASP A 57 8.97 15.43 0.73
C ASP A 57 8.94 16.21 -0.60
N LYS A 58 8.87 15.50 -1.75
CA LYS A 58 8.68 16.09 -3.08
C LYS A 58 7.21 16.33 -3.44
N GLY A 59 6.27 16.08 -2.53
CA GLY A 59 4.84 16.26 -2.76
C GLY A 59 4.09 15.01 -3.22
N GLY A 60 4.76 13.86 -3.28
CA GLY A 60 4.10 12.59 -3.51
C GLY A 60 3.16 12.20 -2.37
N ARG A 61 2.11 11.44 -2.71
CA ARG A 61 1.11 10.95 -1.75
C ARG A 61 1.01 9.44 -1.79
N TYR A 62 1.28 8.80 -0.65
CA TYR A 62 1.38 7.34 -0.56
C TYR A 62 0.59 6.81 0.63
N VAL A 63 -0.08 5.68 0.42
CA VAL A 63 -0.79 4.95 1.48
C VAL A 63 -0.30 3.51 1.47
N PHE A 64 0.25 3.05 2.59
CA PHE A 64 0.77 1.70 2.72
C PHE A 64 0.02 0.88 3.75
N LEU A 65 -0.42 -0.32 3.37
CA LEU A 65 -0.83 -1.35 4.32
C LEU A 65 0.42 -2.08 4.81
N ILE A 66 0.77 -1.88 6.07
CA ILE A 66 1.97 -2.46 6.69
C ILE A 66 1.63 -3.22 7.97
N LYS A 67 2.58 -4.01 8.45
CA LYS A 67 2.55 -4.60 9.79
C LYS A 67 2.80 -3.50 10.80
N ALA A 68 1.97 -3.44 11.84
CA ALA A 68 2.24 -2.68 13.05
C ALA A 68 3.47 -3.28 13.75
N ALA A 69 4.63 -2.67 13.53
CA ALA A 69 5.91 -3.19 14.02
C ALA A 69 6.81 -2.04 14.50
N THR A 70 6.39 -1.37 15.56
CA THR A 70 7.09 -0.19 16.13
C THR A 70 8.51 -0.48 16.60
N SER A 71 8.87 -1.75 16.82
CA SER A 71 10.24 -2.17 17.14
C SER A 71 11.17 -2.26 15.92
N GLU A 72 10.60 -2.22 14.71
CA GLU A 72 11.35 -2.37 13.49
C GLU A 72 11.93 -1.04 13.02
N VAL A 73 13.17 -1.09 12.59
CA VAL A 73 13.92 0.05 12.03
C VAL A 73 13.34 0.66 10.75
N TRP A 74 12.37 0.00 10.13
CA TRP A 74 11.67 0.48 8.95
C TRP A 74 10.29 1.05 9.28
N TRP A 75 9.85 0.96 10.55
CA TRP A 75 8.62 1.56 10.99
C TRP A 75 8.63 3.07 10.69
N PRO A 76 7.64 3.59 9.95
CA PRO A 76 7.70 4.95 9.42
C PRO A 76 7.21 5.96 10.46
N GLU A 77 8.07 6.31 11.41
CA GLU A 77 7.78 7.33 12.44
C GLU A 77 7.48 8.72 11.83
N ASP A 78 7.89 8.96 10.58
CA ASP A 78 7.73 10.22 9.84
C ASP A 78 6.50 10.26 8.91
N ALA A 79 5.67 9.21 8.93
CA ALA A 79 4.38 9.20 8.26
C ALA A 79 3.47 10.31 8.83
N ASP A 80 2.71 10.99 7.97
CA ASP A 80 1.78 12.05 8.39
C ASP A 80 0.56 11.50 9.14
N HIS A 81 0.23 10.23 8.88
CA HIS A 81 -0.80 9.50 9.60
C HIS A 81 -0.47 8.02 9.74
N ILE A 82 -0.74 7.45 10.90
CA ILE A 82 -0.79 6.01 11.12
C ILE A 82 -2.14 5.62 11.69
N ALA A 83 -2.92 4.82 10.95
CA ALA A 83 -4.14 4.20 11.45
C ALA A 83 -3.87 2.74 11.82
N PHE A 84 -4.00 2.39 13.10
CA PHE A 84 -3.92 1.01 13.53
C PHE A 84 -5.23 0.28 13.25
N ILE A 85 -5.15 -0.91 12.64
CA ILE A 85 -6.34 -1.68 12.29
C ILE A 85 -6.75 -2.55 13.48
N ARG A 86 -7.98 -2.39 13.96
CA ARG A 86 -8.61 -3.25 14.96
C ARG A 86 -9.24 -4.45 14.25
N GLY A 87 -8.56 -5.59 14.34
CA GLY A 87 -8.96 -6.84 13.68
C GLY A 87 -7.83 -7.40 12.82
N ARG A 88 -8.04 -8.60 12.29
CA ARG A 88 -7.09 -9.26 11.37
C ARG A 88 -7.58 -9.08 9.94
N ILE A 89 -6.69 -8.67 9.06
CA ILE A 89 -6.97 -8.57 7.63
C ILE A 89 -6.65 -9.91 6.98
N GLY A 90 -7.63 -10.48 6.28
CA GLY A 90 -7.45 -11.63 5.40
C GLY A 90 -6.93 -11.21 4.04
N PHE A 91 -6.27 -12.13 3.33
CA PHE A 91 -5.98 -11.97 1.91
C PHE A 91 -6.63 -13.11 1.16
N GLU A 92 -7.26 -12.77 0.04
CA GLU A 92 -7.74 -13.78 -0.90
C GLU A 92 -6.56 -14.50 -1.53
N LEU A 93 -6.65 -15.83 -1.57
CA LEU A 93 -5.64 -16.63 -2.23
C LEU A 93 -5.90 -16.61 -3.73
N PRO A 94 -4.85 -16.45 -4.55
CA PRO A 94 -5.02 -16.57 -5.98
C PRO A 94 -5.47 -17.99 -6.35
N ALA A 95 -6.24 -18.12 -7.44
CA ALA A 95 -6.80 -19.40 -7.88
C ALA A 95 -5.75 -20.51 -8.13
N TRP A 96 -4.50 -20.13 -8.37
CA TRP A 96 -3.38 -21.06 -8.58
C TRP A 96 -2.66 -21.46 -7.28
N PHE A 97 -3.04 -20.92 -6.12
CA PHE A 97 -2.47 -21.33 -4.84
C PHE A 97 -2.96 -22.73 -4.47
N ILE A 98 -2.03 -23.68 -4.42
CA ILE A 98 -2.31 -25.06 -4.01
C ILE A 98 -1.68 -25.25 -2.62
N PRO A 99 -2.49 -25.33 -1.54
CA PRO A 99 -1.94 -25.59 -0.20
C PRO A 99 -1.31 -26.99 -0.16
N LYS A 100 -0.18 -27.11 0.54
CA LYS A 100 0.45 -28.43 0.74
C LYS A 100 -0.38 -29.33 1.65
N ASP A 101 -1.08 -28.73 2.61
CA ASP A 101 -1.96 -29.38 3.58
C ASP A 101 -2.99 -28.38 4.12
N GLU A 102 -3.99 -28.86 4.87
CA GLU A 102 -5.05 -28.03 5.46
C GLU A 102 -4.53 -26.94 6.41
N LYS A 103 -3.34 -27.10 6.99
CA LYS A 103 -2.73 -26.10 7.89
C LYS A 103 -2.13 -24.93 7.11
N GLN A 104 -1.93 -25.11 5.80
CA GLN A 104 -1.39 -24.09 4.91
C GLN A 104 -2.47 -23.31 4.16
N VAL A 105 -3.76 -23.45 4.48
CA VAL A 105 -4.80 -22.55 3.97
C VAL A 105 -4.68 -21.22 4.74
N PRO A 106 -4.10 -20.15 4.16
CA PRO A 106 -3.92 -18.90 4.88
C PRO A 106 -5.28 -18.21 5.00
N THR A 107 -5.73 -17.99 6.23
CA THR A 107 -7.01 -17.32 6.51
C THR A 107 -6.84 -15.88 6.99
N GLY A 108 -5.59 -15.41 7.14
CA GLY A 108 -5.31 -14.10 7.73
C GLY A 108 -3.84 -13.68 7.67
N ALA A 109 -3.61 -12.37 7.68
CA ALA A 109 -2.35 -11.80 8.11
C ALA A 109 -2.11 -12.18 9.59
N PHE A 110 -1.10 -13.01 9.86
CA PHE A 110 -0.74 -13.40 11.23
C PHE A 110 -0.17 -12.25 12.08
N PHE A 111 -0.22 -11.01 11.59
CA PHE A 111 0.27 -9.82 12.25
C PHE A 111 -0.82 -8.73 12.41
N ALA A 112 -0.64 -7.81 13.36
CA ALA A 112 -1.49 -6.64 13.48
C ALA A 112 -1.16 -5.67 12.34
N GLY A 113 -2.17 -5.15 11.65
CA GLY A 113 -2.01 -4.24 10.51
C GLY A 113 -2.08 -2.77 10.91
N ALA A 114 -1.41 -1.92 10.13
CA ALA A 114 -1.51 -0.48 10.18
C ALA A 114 -1.54 0.10 8.76
N ILE A 115 -2.18 1.25 8.60
CA ILE A 115 -2.15 2.06 7.38
C ILE A 115 -1.23 3.23 7.64
N ALA A 116 -0.13 3.33 6.92
CA ALA A 116 0.79 4.47 6.97
C ALA A 116 0.50 5.40 5.79
N VAL A 117 0.19 6.66 6.08
CA VAL A 117 -0.07 7.70 5.08
C VAL A 117 1.09 8.67 5.06
N PHE A 118 1.63 8.88 3.86
CA PHE A 118 2.66 9.86 3.54
C PHE A 118 2.02 10.91 2.63
N ASP A 119 1.60 12.02 3.21
CA ASP A 119 0.96 13.15 2.54
C ASP A 119 1.14 14.43 3.38
N LYS A 120 2.03 15.34 2.93
CA LYS A 120 2.27 16.64 3.61
C LYS A 120 1.00 17.48 3.76
N THR A 121 -0.05 17.21 2.98
CA THR A 121 -1.31 17.94 3.05
C THR A 121 -2.28 17.39 4.08
N TRP A 122 -1.99 16.24 4.72
CA TRP A 122 -2.81 15.64 5.76
C TRP A 122 -3.11 16.64 6.89
N LYS A 123 -4.40 16.76 7.26
CA LYS A 123 -4.89 17.66 8.31
C LYS A 123 -5.53 16.93 9.50
N GLY A 124 -5.60 15.59 9.43
CA GLY A 124 -6.15 14.78 10.49
C GLY A 124 -5.17 14.57 11.65
N PRO A 125 -5.53 13.74 12.65
CA PRO A 125 -4.61 13.37 13.72
C PRO A 125 -3.43 12.59 13.17
N ALA A 126 -2.28 12.60 13.86
CA ALA A 126 -1.12 11.78 13.48
C ALA A 126 -1.38 10.28 13.67
N ILE A 127 -2.21 9.91 14.64
CA ILE A 127 -2.53 8.51 14.95
C ILE A 127 -4.05 8.34 15.06
N SER A 128 -4.56 7.24 14.51
CA SER A 128 -5.94 6.81 14.71
C SER A 128 -6.04 5.29 14.81
N TYR A 129 -7.29 4.81 14.94
CA TYR A 129 -7.62 3.41 14.86
C TYR A 129 -8.86 3.25 13.98
N ILE A 130 -8.89 2.20 13.15
CA ILE A 130 -10.04 1.86 12.31
C ILE A 130 -10.42 0.39 12.53
N GLY A 131 -11.71 0.07 12.57
CA GLY A 131 -12.16 -1.33 12.61
C GLY A 131 -11.87 -2.05 11.29
N ARG A 132 -11.52 -3.34 11.33
CA ARG A 132 -11.36 -4.15 10.11
C ARG A 132 -12.65 -4.17 9.29
N ASP A 133 -13.80 -4.39 9.91
CA ASP A 133 -15.09 -4.42 9.21
C ASP A 133 -15.47 -3.03 8.66
N GLU A 134 -15.12 -1.97 9.38
CA GLU A 134 -15.30 -0.58 8.93
C GLU A 134 -14.41 -0.26 7.71
N LEU A 135 -13.16 -0.70 7.74
CA LEU A 135 -12.21 -0.55 6.64
C LEU A 135 -12.70 -1.29 5.39
N GLU A 136 -13.16 -2.53 5.55
CA GLU A 136 -13.72 -3.33 4.44
C GLU A 136 -15.00 -2.70 3.87
N ALA A 137 -15.94 -2.27 4.74
CA ALA A 137 -17.16 -1.60 4.30
C ALA A 137 -16.87 -0.31 3.54
N CYS A 138 -15.91 0.51 4.00
CA CYS A 138 -15.45 1.70 3.29
C CYS A 138 -14.87 1.36 1.92
N GLY A 139 -14.04 0.31 1.85
CA GLY A 139 -13.43 -0.17 0.61
C GLY A 139 -14.46 -0.63 -0.41
N GLU A 140 -15.41 -1.46 0.00
CA GLU A 140 -16.50 -1.96 -0.85
C GLU A 140 -17.39 -0.82 -1.37
N ALA A 141 -17.74 0.12 -0.50
CA ALA A 141 -18.52 1.29 -0.92
C ALA A 141 -17.79 2.13 -1.97
N PHE A 142 -16.47 2.33 -1.82
CA PHE A 142 -15.66 3.05 -2.79
C PHE A 142 -15.54 2.29 -4.12
N LEU A 143 -15.27 0.99 -4.09
CA LEU A 143 -15.20 0.15 -5.30
C LEU A 143 -16.54 0.09 -6.04
N ALA A 144 -17.66 0.05 -5.33
CA ALA A 144 -18.98 0.12 -5.93
C ALA A 144 -19.19 1.43 -6.70
N GLN A 145 -18.77 2.57 -6.14
CA GLN A 145 -18.82 3.86 -6.83
C GLN A 145 -17.94 3.89 -8.08
N VAL A 146 -16.71 3.36 -7.99
CA VAL A 146 -15.80 3.27 -9.15
C VAL A 146 -16.41 2.43 -10.27
N ARG A 147 -16.99 1.28 -9.95
CA ARG A 147 -17.68 0.42 -10.93
C ARG A 147 -18.84 1.15 -11.61
N GLN A 148 -19.68 1.84 -10.85
CA GLN A 148 -20.79 2.63 -11.40
C GLN A 148 -20.32 3.75 -12.33
N GLN A 149 -19.27 4.49 -11.96
CA GLN A 149 -18.72 5.55 -12.82
C GLN A 149 -18.08 4.99 -14.09
N ALA A 150 -17.38 3.86 -14.00
CA ALA A 150 -16.82 3.18 -15.15
C ALA A 150 -17.90 2.72 -16.14
N GLU A 151 -19.00 2.12 -15.65
CA GLU A 151 -20.14 1.73 -16.48
C GLU A 151 -20.78 2.95 -17.17
N LYS A 152 -20.92 4.07 -16.46
CA LYS A 152 -21.47 5.31 -17.02
C LYS A 152 -20.60 5.84 -18.15
N LEU A 153 -19.28 5.91 -17.95
CA LEU A 153 -18.33 6.35 -18.97
C LEU A 153 -18.36 5.46 -20.21
N VAL A 154 -18.44 4.14 -20.04
CA VAL A 154 -18.55 3.19 -21.16
C VAL A 154 -19.83 3.42 -21.97
N ARG A 155 -20.96 3.69 -21.30
CA ARG A 155 -22.22 4.02 -21.98
C ARG A 155 -22.14 5.34 -22.74
N GLU A 156 -21.51 6.36 -22.16
CA GLU A 156 -21.31 7.67 -22.80
C GLU A 156 -20.36 7.60 -24.00
N MET A 157 -19.36 6.72 -23.96
CA MET A 157 -18.45 6.48 -25.10
C MET A 157 -19.10 5.66 -26.24
N ALA A 158 -20.14 4.89 -25.93
CA ALA A 158 -20.84 4.04 -26.90
C ALA A 158 -22.05 4.74 -27.56
N ALA A 159 -22.42 5.94 -27.09
CA ALA A 159 -23.49 6.78 -27.62
C ALA A 159 -22.93 7.84 -28.57
#